data_AF-A0A7J6GWK8-F1
#
_entry.id   AF-A0A7J6GWK8-F1
#
_cell.length_a   1.000
_cell.length_b   1.000
_cell.length_c   1.000
_cell.angle_alpha   90.00
_cell.angle_beta   90.00
_cell.angle_gamma   90.00
#
_symmetry.space_group_name_H-M   'P 1'
#
loop_
_entity.id
_entity.type
_entity.pdbx_description
1 polymer ?
#
loop_
_entity_poly.entity_id
_entity_poly.type
_entity_poly.pdbx_seq_one_letter_code
_entity_poly.pdbx_strand_id
1 'polypeptide(L)'
;MENLSKVVAAPSGRPQALDWKFSQVFGERAAGEEVQEGFLGGCDLFWIVSFQTRRRLADCAVLVEQRWWKLLDFAELKRSSISFFDIEKHETVVSRWSRARTRAAKVGKGLSKDEKARKLALQHWLEAIDPRHRYGHNLQFYYAKWLHCESGQPFFYWLDIGDGKEVNLERCPRPKLHQQCIKYLGPAEREIYEVAVENGTFIYKKSGKVLDTTEGPQDAKWIFVLSTSKTLYVGMKNIGTFQHSSFLAGGATLSAGRLIVEDGILKVRVRR
;
A
#
# COMPACT_ATOMS: atom_id res chain seq x y z
N MET A 1 6.15 -22.79 -61.18
CA MET A 1 5.31 -23.79 -60.48
C MET A 1 5.51 -23.53 -58.98
N GLU A 2 4.70 -22.72 -58.28
CA GLU A 2 3.22 -22.74 -58.18
C GLU A 2 2.70 -24.13 -57.75
N ASN A 3 1.69 -24.34 -56.87
CA ASN A 3 0.88 -23.52 -55.94
C ASN A 3 0.10 -24.53 -55.02
N LEU A 4 -0.53 -24.23 -53.87
CA LEU A 4 -0.78 -23.02 -53.06
C LEU A 4 -1.14 -23.42 -51.59
N SER A 5 -0.91 -22.51 -50.63
CA SER A 5 -1.62 -22.34 -49.32
C SER A 5 -2.20 -23.55 -48.53
N LYS A 6 -1.80 -23.64 -47.25
CA LYS A 6 -2.76 -23.67 -46.12
C LYS A 6 -2.17 -23.06 -44.84
N VAL A 7 -2.44 -21.78 -44.63
CA VAL A 7 -2.22 -21.10 -43.35
C VAL A 7 -3.35 -21.53 -42.40
N VAL A 8 -3.02 -22.13 -41.27
CA VAL A 8 -3.97 -22.34 -40.18
C VAL A 8 -3.89 -21.13 -39.25
N ALA A 9 -4.95 -20.31 -39.24
CA ALA A 9 -5.05 -19.17 -38.34
C ALA A 9 -5.23 -19.65 -36.89
N ALA A 10 -4.40 -19.15 -35.98
CA ALA A 10 -4.63 -19.28 -34.54
C ALA A 10 -5.82 -18.39 -34.11
N PRO A 11 -6.66 -18.81 -33.16
CA PRO A 11 -7.93 -18.16 -32.89
C PRO A 11 -7.77 -16.76 -32.27
N SER A 12 -8.45 -15.78 -32.86
CA SER A 12 -8.57 -14.43 -32.32
C SER A 12 -9.55 -14.37 -31.15
N GLY A 13 -9.14 -14.87 -29.99
CA GLY A 13 -9.86 -14.77 -28.72
C GLY A 13 -9.20 -13.75 -27.78
N ARG A 14 -9.98 -12.85 -27.17
CA ARG A 14 -9.49 -12.07 -26.02
C ARG A 14 -9.16 -13.04 -24.88
N PRO A 15 -8.07 -12.87 -24.12
CA PRO A 15 -7.80 -13.72 -22.95
C PRO A 15 -8.93 -13.57 -21.94
N GLN A 16 -9.65 -14.67 -21.71
CA GLN A 16 -10.90 -14.66 -20.96
C GLN A 16 -10.63 -14.73 -19.44
N ALA A 17 -11.02 -13.65 -18.74
CA ALA A 17 -11.40 -13.63 -17.33
C ALA A 17 -10.39 -14.20 -16.29
N LEU A 18 -9.48 -13.34 -15.82
CA LEU A 18 -8.89 -13.41 -14.46
C LEU A 18 -9.90 -13.01 -13.35
N ASP A 19 -11.19 -13.17 -13.61
CA ASP A 19 -12.25 -12.34 -13.03
C ASP A 19 -12.93 -12.94 -11.78
N TRP A 20 -12.58 -14.18 -11.40
CA TRP A 20 -13.31 -14.94 -10.37
C TRP A 20 -12.70 -14.92 -8.95
N LYS A 21 -11.63 -14.15 -8.71
CA LYS A 21 -11.12 -13.90 -7.34
C LYS A 21 -11.08 -12.42 -6.92
N PHE A 22 -11.55 -11.49 -7.77
CA PHE A 22 -11.59 -10.06 -7.44
C PHE A 22 -12.81 -9.72 -6.55
N SER A 23 -13.97 -10.31 -6.84
CA SER A 23 -15.21 -10.15 -6.08
C SER A 23 -15.09 -10.63 -4.63
N GLN A 24 -14.35 -11.71 -4.36
CA GLN A 24 -14.07 -12.21 -3.02
C GLN A 24 -13.23 -11.27 -2.12
N VAL A 25 -12.59 -10.24 -2.71
CA VAL A 25 -11.73 -9.29 -1.98
C VAL A 25 -12.30 -7.87 -1.96
N PHE A 26 -13.29 -7.55 -2.80
CA PHE A 26 -13.81 -6.18 -2.95
C PHE A 26 -15.31 -6.04 -3.23
N GLY A 27 -15.92 -7.07 -3.84
CA GLY A 27 -16.91 -6.99 -4.94
C GLY A 27 -17.94 -5.85 -5.01
N GLU A 28 -19.22 -6.22 -5.09
CA GLU A 28 -20.19 -5.52 -5.93
C GLU A 28 -21.09 -4.52 -5.18
N ARG A 29 -21.45 -3.44 -5.89
CA ARG A 29 -22.34 -2.38 -5.43
C ARG A 29 -23.80 -2.79 -5.56
N ALA A 30 -24.60 -2.52 -4.53
CA ALA A 30 -25.97 -2.08 -4.71
C ALA A 30 -25.99 -0.55 -4.80
N ALA A 31 -26.94 0.03 -5.53
CA ALA A 31 -27.06 1.46 -5.78
C ALA A 31 -28.34 2.04 -5.15
N GLY A 32 -28.30 3.33 -4.83
CA GLY A 32 -29.48 4.15 -4.58
C GLY A 32 -29.91 4.27 -3.12
N GLU A 33 -29.71 5.46 -2.56
CA GLU A 33 -30.73 6.18 -1.77
C GLU A 33 -30.32 7.67 -1.69
N GLU A 34 -31.19 8.56 -2.16
CA GLU A 34 -31.05 10.01 -1.97
C GLU A 34 -31.75 10.41 -0.67
N VAL A 35 -31.23 11.42 0.02
CA VAL A 35 -31.85 11.99 1.22
C VAL A 35 -32.15 13.46 0.98
N GLN A 36 -33.42 13.85 1.13
CA GLN A 36 -33.86 15.25 1.07
C GLN A 36 -33.56 15.96 2.40
N GLU A 37 -32.97 17.15 2.34
CA GLU A 37 -32.82 18.03 3.52
C GLU A 37 -34.08 18.89 3.72
N GLY A 38 -34.69 18.77 4.90
CA GLY A 38 -35.72 19.69 5.39
C GLY A 38 -35.09 20.79 6.25
N PHE A 39 -35.29 22.05 5.89
CA PHE A 39 -34.72 23.20 6.61
C PHE A 39 -35.66 23.64 7.75
N LEU A 40 -35.16 23.70 8.98
CA LEU A 40 -35.80 24.39 10.10
C LEU A 40 -34.78 25.31 10.78
N GLY A 41 -35.12 26.60 10.86
CA GLY A 41 -34.23 27.64 11.33
C GLY A 41 -34.14 27.77 12.85
N GLY A 42 -33.01 28.31 13.31
CA GLY A 42 -32.81 28.79 14.69
C GLY A 42 -31.98 27.86 15.58
N CYS A 43 -30.64 27.97 15.53
CA CYS A 43 -29.74 27.53 16.62
C CYS A 43 -28.26 27.93 16.43
N ASP A 44 -27.93 29.14 15.97
CA ASP A 44 -26.55 29.50 15.58
C ASP A 44 -25.51 29.27 16.69
N LEU A 45 -25.81 29.62 17.94
CA LEU A 45 -24.88 29.43 19.06
C LEU A 45 -24.67 27.95 19.42
N PHE A 46 -25.73 27.14 19.37
CA PHE A 46 -25.65 25.69 19.62
C PHE A 46 -24.92 24.97 18.48
N TRP A 47 -25.12 25.42 17.23
CA TRP A 47 -24.37 24.95 16.06
C TRP A 47 -22.88 25.25 16.19
N ILE A 48 -22.49 26.46 16.61
CA ILE A 48 -21.08 26.87 16.78
C ILE A 48 -20.40 26.04 17.88
N VAL A 49 -21.03 25.86 19.05
CA VAL A 49 -20.46 25.06 20.16
C VAL A 49 -20.37 23.57 19.78
N SER A 50 -21.40 23.04 19.10
CA SER A 50 -21.40 21.68 18.55
C SER A 50 -20.34 21.49 17.47
N PHE A 51 -20.10 22.50 16.63
CA PHE A 51 -19.06 22.49 15.59
C PHE A 51 -17.65 22.55 16.20
N GLN A 52 -17.39 23.44 17.17
CA GLN A 52 -16.11 23.51 17.87
C GLN A 52 -15.79 22.21 18.61
N THR A 53 -16.78 21.60 19.26
CA THR A 53 -16.61 20.31 19.95
C THR A 53 -16.32 19.19 18.96
N ARG A 54 -17.08 19.07 17.87
CA ARG A 54 -16.84 18.08 16.80
C ARG A 54 -15.47 18.29 16.13
N ARG A 55 -15.05 19.54 15.92
CA ARG A 55 -13.73 19.87 15.38
C ARG A 55 -12.60 19.48 16.34
N ARG A 56 -12.69 19.83 17.62
CA ARG A 56 -11.71 19.39 18.65
C ARG A 56 -11.63 17.87 18.75
N LEU A 57 -12.76 17.16 18.68
CA LEU A 57 -12.78 15.69 18.65
C LEU A 57 -12.13 15.12 17.39
N ALA A 58 -12.36 15.73 16.22
CA ALA A 58 -11.68 15.37 14.98
C ALA A 58 -10.18 15.66 15.03
N ASP A 59 -9.76 16.80 15.56
CA ASP A 59 -8.35 17.16 15.75
C ASP A 59 -7.65 16.19 16.71
N CYS A 60 -8.31 15.82 17.82
CA CYS A 60 -7.83 14.77 18.73
C CYS A 60 -7.77 13.39 18.05
N ALA A 61 -8.78 13.02 17.25
CA ALA A 61 -8.77 11.76 16.51
C ALA A 61 -7.64 11.72 15.48
N VAL A 62 -7.36 12.82 14.78
CA VAL A 62 -6.20 12.97 13.88
C VAL A 62 -4.89 12.85 14.65
N LEU A 63 -4.75 13.47 15.83
CA LEU A 63 -3.54 13.34 16.66
C LEU A 63 -3.34 11.91 17.18
N VAL A 64 -4.43 11.20 17.54
CA VAL A 64 -4.40 9.79 17.92
C VAL A 64 -4.04 8.91 16.72
N GLU A 65 -4.61 9.13 15.53
CA GLU A 65 -4.20 8.44 14.31
C GLU A 65 -2.70 8.67 14.08
N GLN A 66 -2.21 9.92 14.06
CA GLN A 66 -0.80 10.21 13.80
C GLN A 66 0.18 9.57 14.80
N ARG A 67 -0.20 9.42 16.08
CA ARG A 67 0.66 8.83 17.13
C ARG A 67 0.56 7.30 17.20
N TRP A 68 -0.64 6.74 17.01
CA TRP A 68 -0.92 5.31 17.21
C TRP A 68 -1.15 4.53 15.90
N TRP A 69 -1.00 5.17 14.72
CA TRP A 69 -1.29 4.56 13.41
C TRP A 69 -0.70 3.15 13.24
N LYS A 70 0.55 2.88 13.68
CA LYS A 70 1.15 1.54 13.59
C LYS A 70 0.35 0.49 14.33
N LEU A 71 -0.08 0.80 15.54
CA LEU A 71 -0.80 -0.13 16.41
C LEU A 71 -2.27 -0.27 15.97
N LEU A 72 -2.88 0.80 15.44
CA LEU A 72 -4.21 0.76 14.84
C LEU A 72 -4.21 -0.06 13.53
N ASP A 73 -3.31 0.24 12.58
CA ASP A 73 -3.12 -0.53 11.35
C ASP A 73 -2.81 -2.00 11.66
N PHE A 74 -1.90 -2.27 12.61
CA PHE A 74 -1.55 -3.64 12.99
C PHE A 74 -2.72 -4.39 13.62
N ALA A 75 -3.46 -3.76 14.53
CA ALA A 75 -4.62 -4.37 15.18
C ALA A 75 -5.75 -4.63 14.17
N GLU A 76 -6.03 -3.70 13.26
CA GLU A 76 -7.03 -3.87 12.19
C GLU A 76 -6.62 -4.99 11.23
N LEU A 77 -5.36 -5.01 10.77
CA LEU A 77 -4.85 -6.05 9.88
C LEU A 77 -4.79 -7.43 10.57
N LYS A 78 -4.37 -7.50 11.85
CA LYS A 78 -4.39 -8.73 12.67
C LYS A 78 -5.81 -9.26 12.83
N ARG A 79 -6.75 -8.41 13.23
CA ARG A 79 -8.16 -8.77 13.44
C ARG A 79 -8.82 -9.26 12.15
N SER A 80 -8.47 -8.64 11.02
CA SER A 80 -8.98 -9.00 9.69
C SER A 80 -8.25 -10.15 8.99
N SER A 81 -7.12 -10.64 9.52
CA SER A 81 -6.30 -11.68 8.87
C SER A 81 -6.03 -12.93 9.71
N ILE A 82 -6.17 -12.86 11.04
CA ILE A 82 -5.86 -13.98 11.95
C ILE A 82 -7.04 -14.33 12.84
N SER A 83 -7.64 -13.38 13.56
CA SER A 83 -8.60 -13.66 14.64
C SER A 83 -10.05 -13.96 14.19
N PHE A 84 -10.26 -14.36 12.93
CA PHE A 84 -11.59 -14.60 12.38
C PHE A 84 -11.78 -16.01 11.83
N PHE A 85 -10.69 -16.78 11.69
CA PHE A 85 -10.79 -18.20 11.32
C PHE A 85 -10.82 -19.07 12.58
N ASP A 86 -11.87 -18.88 13.36
CA ASP A 86 -12.26 -19.80 14.43
C ASP A 86 -13.00 -20.96 13.74
N ILE A 87 -12.39 -22.15 13.70
CA ILE A 87 -12.80 -23.24 12.78
C ILE A 87 -14.24 -23.70 13.04
N GLU A 88 -14.74 -23.51 14.27
CA GLU A 88 -16.11 -23.85 14.68
C GLU A 88 -17.18 -22.87 14.17
N LYS A 89 -16.81 -21.68 13.64
CA LYS A 89 -17.76 -20.67 13.15
C LYS A 89 -17.46 -20.24 11.72
N HIS A 90 -18.31 -20.67 10.79
CA HIS A 90 -18.31 -20.17 9.42
C HIS A 90 -18.42 -18.65 9.34
N GLU A 91 -17.61 -18.04 8.47
CA GLU A 91 -17.65 -16.59 8.28
C GLU A 91 -18.96 -16.13 7.64
N THR A 92 -19.66 -15.19 8.29
CA THR A 92 -20.80 -14.53 7.68
C THR A 92 -20.38 -13.78 6.42
N VAL A 93 -21.29 -13.70 5.44
CA VAL A 93 -21.13 -12.90 4.22
C VAL A 93 -20.70 -11.47 4.59
N VAL A 94 -21.36 -10.86 5.58
CA VAL A 94 -21.06 -9.50 6.09
C VAL A 94 -19.60 -9.35 6.58
N SER A 95 -19.04 -10.33 7.30
CA SER A 95 -17.64 -10.26 7.75
C SER A 95 -16.65 -10.29 6.59
N ARG A 96 -16.90 -11.16 5.59
CA ARG A 96 -16.09 -11.23 4.37
C ARG A 96 -16.08 -9.89 3.62
N TRP A 97 -17.25 -9.26 3.47
CA TRP A 97 -17.39 -7.92 2.89
C TRP A 97 -16.71 -6.80 3.69
N SER A 98 -16.78 -6.86 5.02
CA SER A 98 -16.10 -5.90 5.89
C SER A 98 -14.58 -5.97 5.73
N ARG A 99 -14.02 -7.19 5.77
CA ARG A 99 -12.58 -7.46 5.54
C ARG A 99 -12.11 -7.05 4.15
N ALA A 100 -12.91 -7.37 3.14
CA ALA A 100 -12.72 -6.93 1.76
C ALA A 100 -12.56 -5.40 1.70
N ARG A 101 -13.54 -4.67 2.27
CA ARG A 101 -13.55 -3.21 2.35
C ARG A 101 -12.35 -2.62 3.08
N THR A 102 -11.95 -3.16 4.24
CA THR A 102 -10.74 -2.75 4.97
C THR A 102 -9.48 -2.89 4.12
N ARG A 103 -9.30 -4.05 3.46
CA ARG A 103 -8.14 -4.29 2.57
C ARG A 103 -8.15 -3.35 1.36
N ALA A 104 -9.33 -3.04 0.81
CA ALA A 104 -9.51 -2.04 -0.25
C ALA A 104 -9.07 -0.65 0.20
N ALA A 105 -9.55 -0.20 1.37
CA ALA A 105 -9.23 1.10 1.94
C ALA A 105 -7.72 1.23 2.21
N LYS A 106 -7.06 0.16 2.65
CA LYS A 106 -5.60 0.13 2.87
C LYS A 106 -4.82 0.34 1.57
N VAL A 107 -5.12 -0.44 0.52
CA VAL A 107 -4.46 -0.32 -0.80
C VAL A 107 -4.83 0.99 -1.52
N GLY A 108 -6.02 1.52 -1.27
CA GLY A 108 -6.52 2.78 -1.82
C GLY A 108 -6.18 4.03 -0.99
N LYS A 109 -5.42 3.92 0.12
CA LYS A 109 -5.20 5.03 1.06
C LYS A 109 -4.61 6.25 0.34
N GLY A 110 -5.39 7.33 0.27
CA GLY A 110 -5.01 8.59 -0.37
C GLY A 110 -5.28 8.71 -1.87
N LEU A 111 -5.86 7.68 -2.52
CA LEU A 111 -6.13 7.67 -3.97
C LEU A 111 -7.16 8.74 -4.40
N SER A 112 -8.10 9.10 -3.52
CA SER A 112 -9.11 10.15 -3.79
C SER A 112 -8.60 11.58 -3.66
N LYS A 113 -7.33 11.80 -3.30
CA LYS A 113 -6.78 13.15 -3.04
C LYS A 113 -6.29 13.88 -4.30
N ASP A 114 -5.99 13.16 -5.37
CA ASP A 114 -5.50 13.71 -6.64
C ASP A 114 -5.82 12.71 -7.77
N GLU A 115 -6.33 13.19 -8.90
CA GLU A 115 -6.70 12.38 -10.07
C GLU A 115 -5.53 11.57 -10.64
N LYS A 116 -4.30 12.07 -10.48
CA LYS A 116 -3.06 11.46 -10.96
C LYS A 116 -2.45 10.51 -9.93
N ALA A 117 -3.07 10.35 -8.76
CA ALA A 117 -2.59 9.46 -7.71
C ALA A 117 -2.56 8.00 -8.19
N ARG A 118 -1.47 7.31 -7.89
CA ARG A 118 -1.24 5.91 -8.22
C ARG A 118 -1.12 5.10 -6.94
N LYS A 119 -1.98 4.09 -6.81
CA LYS A 119 -1.84 3.04 -5.80
C LYS A 119 -0.59 2.19 -6.07
N LEU A 120 -0.15 1.42 -5.06
CA LEU A 120 0.92 0.43 -5.24
C LEU A 120 0.64 -0.50 -6.44
N ALA A 121 1.70 -0.95 -7.10
CA ALA A 121 1.60 -2.02 -8.10
C ALA A 121 1.06 -3.31 -7.46
N LEU A 122 0.22 -4.05 -8.20
CA LEU A 122 -0.50 -5.25 -7.73
C LEU A 122 0.38 -6.24 -6.96
N GLN A 123 1.60 -6.49 -7.45
CA GLN A 123 2.59 -7.37 -6.82
C GLN A 123 2.94 -7.00 -5.36
N HIS A 124 2.79 -5.73 -4.97
CA HIS A 124 3.07 -5.23 -3.63
C HIS A 124 1.82 -5.04 -2.76
N TRP A 125 0.61 -5.39 -3.24
CA TRP A 125 -0.60 -5.26 -2.40
C TRP A 125 -0.54 -6.17 -1.18
N LEU A 126 0.01 -7.38 -1.32
CA LEU A 126 0.21 -8.32 -0.20
C LEU A 126 1.04 -7.70 0.94
N GLU A 127 2.07 -6.91 0.62
CA GLU A 127 2.88 -6.19 1.61
C GLU A 127 2.08 -5.14 2.39
N ALA A 128 1.16 -4.44 1.71
CA ALA A 128 0.33 -3.40 2.32
C ALA A 128 -0.80 -3.96 3.22
N ILE A 129 -1.30 -5.16 2.92
CA ILE A 129 -2.36 -5.84 3.69
C ILE A 129 -1.85 -6.92 4.66
N ASP A 130 -0.57 -7.27 4.61
CA ASP A 130 0.08 -8.13 5.60
C ASP A 130 0.29 -7.34 6.91
N PRO A 131 -0.23 -7.78 8.07
CA PRO A 131 0.03 -7.11 9.35
C PRO A 131 1.52 -7.00 9.69
N ARG A 132 2.36 -7.87 9.12
CA ARG A 132 3.82 -7.89 9.35
C ARG A 132 4.60 -7.07 8.32
N HIS A 133 3.94 -6.58 7.27
CA HIS A 133 4.56 -5.92 6.11
C HIS A 133 5.76 -6.68 5.52
N ARG A 134 5.70 -8.01 5.46
CA ARG A 134 6.74 -8.84 4.81
C ARG A 134 6.91 -8.39 3.37
N TYR A 135 8.16 -8.43 2.91
CA TYR A 135 8.54 -7.91 1.61
C TYR A 135 7.72 -8.54 0.48
N GLY A 136 6.99 -7.70 -0.28
CA GLY A 136 5.97 -8.17 -1.22
C GLY A 136 6.48 -9.17 -2.25
N HIS A 137 7.72 -9.00 -2.73
CA HIS A 137 8.35 -9.94 -3.67
C HIS A 137 8.55 -11.34 -3.06
N ASN A 138 8.88 -11.43 -1.77
CA ASN A 138 9.00 -12.70 -1.06
C ASN A 138 7.61 -13.33 -0.84
N LEU A 139 6.61 -12.52 -0.44
CA LEU A 139 5.22 -12.98 -0.28
C LEU A 139 4.64 -13.57 -1.56
N GLN A 140 4.99 -13.04 -2.74
CA GLN A 140 4.49 -13.56 -4.02
C GLN A 140 4.87 -15.02 -4.29
N PHE A 141 6.05 -15.50 -3.85
CA PHE A 141 6.42 -16.92 -4.02
C PHE A 141 5.48 -17.84 -3.22
N TYR A 142 5.13 -17.43 -2.00
CA TYR A 142 4.21 -18.18 -1.15
C TYR A 142 2.76 -18.04 -1.62
N TYR A 143 2.36 -16.88 -2.11
CA TYR A 143 1.04 -16.65 -2.69
C TYR A 143 0.82 -17.50 -3.95
N ALA A 144 1.84 -17.59 -4.81
CA ALA A 144 1.82 -18.48 -5.96
C ALA A 144 1.66 -19.95 -5.53
N LYS A 145 2.36 -20.42 -4.49
CA LYS A 145 2.14 -21.79 -3.97
C LYS A 145 0.74 -21.98 -3.40
N TRP A 146 0.26 -21.05 -2.56
CA TRP A 146 -1.10 -21.09 -2.00
C TRP A 146 -2.20 -21.17 -3.07
N LEU A 147 -2.05 -20.44 -4.19
CA LEU A 147 -3.00 -20.48 -5.31
C LEU A 147 -3.14 -21.86 -5.97
N HIS A 148 -2.14 -22.74 -5.83
CA HIS A 148 -2.13 -24.11 -6.36
C HIS A 148 -2.35 -25.17 -5.27
N CYS A 149 -2.64 -24.77 -4.03
CA CYS A 149 -3.04 -25.68 -2.96
C CYS A 149 -4.57 -25.78 -2.90
N GLU A 150 -5.11 -26.95 -2.60
CA GLU A 150 -6.55 -27.20 -2.42
C GLU A 150 -7.09 -26.69 -1.05
N SER A 151 -6.30 -25.89 -0.33
CA SER A 151 -6.69 -25.37 0.98
C SER A 151 -7.72 -24.25 0.85
N GLY A 152 -8.87 -24.40 1.53
CA GLY A 152 -9.86 -23.34 1.68
C GLY A 152 -9.45 -22.20 2.62
N GLN A 153 -8.26 -22.27 3.23
CA GLN A 153 -7.78 -21.30 4.20
C GLN A 153 -7.37 -19.97 3.55
N PRO A 154 -7.69 -18.80 4.14
CA PRO A 154 -7.20 -17.50 3.68
C PRO A 154 -5.67 -17.43 3.69
N PHE A 155 -5.07 -16.81 2.66
CA PHE A 155 -3.61 -16.80 2.44
C PHE A 155 -2.74 -16.56 3.70
N PHE A 156 -2.98 -15.51 4.49
CA PHE A 156 -2.17 -15.25 5.68
C PHE A 156 -2.38 -16.25 6.82
N TYR A 157 -3.59 -16.81 6.95
CA TYR A 157 -3.86 -17.89 7.91
C TYR A 157 -3.10 -19.16 7.50
N TRP A 158 -3.26 -19.58 6.24
CA TRP A 158 -2.50 -20.68 5.65
C TRP A 158 -0.99 -20.50 5.81
N LEU A 159 -0.50 -19.27 5.61
CA LEU A 159 0.92 -18.94 5.65
C LEU A 159 1.52 -18.97 7.06
N ASP A 160 0.79 -18.54 8.08
CA ASP A 160 1.35 -18.34 9.43
C ASP A 160 0.85 -19.35 10.50
N ILE A 161 -0.26 -20.06 10.26
CA ILE A 161 -0.93 -20.91 11.27
C ILE A 161 -1.39 -22.26 10.70
N GLY A 162 -2.00 -22.25 9.51
CA GLY A 162 -2.64 -23.40 8.89
C GLY A 162 -1.69 -24.28 8.06
N ASP A 163 -2.22 -24.87 6.99
CA ASP A 163 -1.59 -25.98 6.26
C ASP A 163 -0.24 -25.59 5.63
N GLY A 164 -0.10 -24.30 5.29
CA GLY A 164 1.11 -23.74 4.71
C GLY A 164 2.22 -23.42 5.71
N LYS A 165 2.01 -23.55 7.03
CA LYS A 165 2.97 -23.10 8.04
C LYS A 165 4.38 -23.70 7.85
N GLU A 166 4.46 -25.01 7.57
CA GLU A 166 5.71 -25.76 7.34
C GLU A 166 6.24 -25.64 5.90
N VAL A 167 5.51 -24.97 5.00
CA VAL A 167 5.98 -24.76 3.63
C VAL A 167 7.23 -23.89 3.66
N ASN A 168 8.34 -24.44 3.18
CA ASN A 168 9.58 -23.74 2.95
C ASN A 168 9.89 -23.74 1.45
N LEU A 169 10.32 -22.61 0.89
CA LEU A 169 10.60 -22.45 -0.54
C LEU A 169 12.08 -22.14 -0.77
N GLU A 170 12.72 -22.85 -1.69
CA GLU A 170 14.15 -22.66 -2.00
C GLU A 170 14.50 -21.21 -2.38
N ARG A 171 13.71 -20.60 -3.28
CA ARG A 171 13.89 -19.20 -3.72
C ARG A 171 13.70 -18.16 -2.59
N CYS A 172 12.92 -18.51 -1.56
CA CYS A 172 12.67 -17.66 -0.41
C CYS A 172 12.40 -18.49 0.85
N PRO A 173 13.44 -18.92 1.57
CA PRO A 173 13.27 -19.70 2.78
C PRO A 173 12.49 -18.96 3.86
N ARG A 174 11.83 -19.69 4.76
CA ARG A 174 11.02 -19.13 5.86
C ARG A 174 11.75 -18.08 6.71
N PRO A 175 13.02 -18.28 7.12
CA PRO A 175 13.78 -17.24 7.83
C PRO A 175 13.89 -15.94 7.04
N LYS A 176 14.17 -16.00 5.73
CA LYS A 176 14.25 -14.82 4.84
C LYS A 176 12.90 -14.12 4.68
N LEU A 177 11.81 -14.87 4.57
CA LEU A 177 10.45 -14.32 4.52
C LEU A 177 10.11 -13.53 5.80
N HIS A 178 10.50 -14.05 6.97
CA HIS A 178 10.19 -13.43 8.27
C HIS A 178 11.15 -12.31 8.67
N GLN A 179 12.39 -12.33 8.17
CA GLN A 179 13.39 -11.28 8.39
C GLN A 179 13.15 -10.04 7.51
N GLN A 180 12.77 -10.22 6.24
CA GLN A 180 12.58 -9.11 5.30
C GLN A 180 11.16 -8.54 5.40
N CYS A 181 10.99 -7.57 6.30
CA CYS A 181 9.76 -6.79 6.48
C CYS A 181 10.02 -5.31 6.18
N ILE A 182 9.16 -4.69 5.36
CA ILE A 182 9.28 -3.28 4.98
C ILE A 182 8.84 -2.39 6.14
N LYS A 183 9.76 -1.54 6.61
CA LYS A 183 9.47 -0.48 7.57
C LYS A 183 8.57 0.55 6.92
N TYR A 184 7.30 0.60 7.34
CA TYR A 184 6.41 1.72 7.05
C TYR A 184 6.68 2.87 8.03
N LEU A 185 6.73 4.10 7.52
CA LEU A 185 7.01 5.31 8.28
C LEU A 185 5.73 6.06 8.61
N GLY A 186 5.65 6.54 9.85
CA GLY A 186 4.60 7.43 10.32
C GLY A 186 4.83 8.87 9.88
N PRO A 187 3.83 9.75 10.07
CA PRO A 187 3.95 11.18 9.79
C PRO A 187 5.22 11.81 10.37
N ALA A 188 5.49 11.61 11.65
CA ALA A 188 6.70 12.13 12.31
C ALA A 188 8.00 11.42 11.89
N GLU A 189 7.95 10.10 11.63
CA GLU A 189 9.14 9.33 11.23
C GLU A 189 9.62 9.67 9.82
N ARG A 190 8.74 10.17 8.94
CA ARG A 190 9.10 10.53 7.56
C ARG A 190 9.58 11.96 7.38
N GLU A 191 9.42 12.83 8.38
CA GLU A 191 9.90 14.23 8.34
C GLU A 191 11.40 14.33 8.01
N ILE A 192 12.22 13.40 8.52
CA ILE A 192 13.66 13.36 8.27
C ILE A 192 14.02 13.08 6.80
N TYR A 193 13.07 12.62 6.00
CA TYR A 193 13.23 12.35 4.58
C TYR A 193 12.58 13.41 3.69
N GLU A 194 11.92 14.43 4.26
CA GLU A 194 11.29 15.50 3.47
C GLU A 194 12.34 16.40 2.81
N VAL A 195 12.17 16.62 1.51
CA VAL A 195 13.06 17.44 0.69
C VAL A 195 12.27 18.60 0.07
N ALA A 196 12.80 19.81 0.19
CA ALA A 196 12.40 20.98 -0.58
C ALA A 196 13.34 21.16 -1.78
N VAL A 197 12.88 21.85 -2.81
CA VAL A 197 13.72 22.31 -3.92
C VAL A 197 13.70 23.84 -3.89
N GLU A 198 14.81 24.43 -3.50
CA GLU A 198 14.97 25.87 -3.27
C GLU A 198 16.02 26.39 -4.27
N ASN A 199 15.62 27.30 -5.16
CA ASN A 199 16.48 27.84 -6.23
C ASN A 199 17.14 26.76 -7.12
N GLY A 200 16.52 25.58 -7.23
CA GLY A 200 17.04 24.42 -7.98
C GLY A 200 17.83 23.41 -7.13
N THR A 201 18.18 23.76 -5.90
CA THR A 201 18.93 22.93 -4.96
C THR A 201 17.99 22.08 -4.10
N PHE A 202 18.24 20.77 -4.02
CA PHE A 202 17.49 19.85 -3.18
C PHE A 202 18.04 19.90 -1.74
N ILE A 203 17.17 20.21 -0.76
CA ILE A 203 17.55 20.41 0.65
C ILE A 203 16.62 19.61 1.56
N TYR A 204 17.18 18.89 2.54
CA TYR A 204 16.41 18.22 3.57
C TYR A 204 15.78 19.22 4.54
N LYS A 205 14.45 19.33 4.54
CA LYS A 205 13.70 20.36 5.29
C LYS A 205 13.99 20.39 6.79
N LYS A 206 14.24 19.22 7.39
CA LYS A 206 14.42 19.08 8.85
C LYS A 206 15.83 19.37 9.34
N SER A 207 16.85 19.16 8.50
CA SER A 207 18.26 19.38 8.86
C SER A 207 18.88 20.61 8.20
N GLY A 208 18.24 21.17 7.16
CA GLY A 208 18.83 22.19 6.30
C GLY A 208 19.99 21.68 5.44
N LYS A 209 20.32 20.38 5.50
CA LYS A 209 21.44 19.82 4.74
C LYS A 209 21.07 19.69 3.27
N VAL A 210 21.94 20.16 2.39
CA VAL A 210 21.91 19.86 0.96
C VAL A 210 21.87 18.35 0.73
N LEU A 211 21.00 17.89 -0.15
CA LEU A 211 20.88 16.47 -0.51
C LEU A 211 22.04 16.08 -1.43
N ASP A 212 22.86 15.14 -0.98
CA ASP A 212 23.81 14.44 -1.83
C ASP A 212 23.59 12.93 -1.74
N THR A 213 23.55 12.26 -2.90
CA THR A 213 23.30 10.82 -3.02
C THR A 213 24.57 10.00 -3.22
N THR A 214 25.73 10.66 -3.36
CA THR A 214 27.07 10.04 -3.46
C THR A 214 27.66 9.72 -2.10
N GLU A 215 27.18 10.34 -1.01
CA GLU A 215 27.56 10.03 0.38
C GLU A 215 27.18 8.61 0.84
N GLY A 216 26.39 7.87 0.04
CA GLY A 216 26.02 6.50 0.33
C GLY A 216 27.11 5.48 -0.01
N PRO A 217 26.95 4.21 0.43
CA PRO A 217 27.79 3.11 -0.05
C PRO A 217 27.79 2.99 -1.58
N GLN A 218 28.86 2.42 -2.14
CA GLN A 218 28.93 2.15 -3.58
C GLN A 218 27.73 1.30 -4.04
N ASP A 219 27.16 1.65 -5.20
CA ASP A 219 25.90 1.10 -5.75
C ASP A 219 24.63 1.29 -4.90
N ALA A 220 24.65 2.16 -3.87
CA ALA A 220 23.45 2.57 -3.14
C ALA A 220 22.38 3.14 -4.08
N LYS A 221 21.15 2.61 -3.94
CA LYS A 221 20.01 3.00 -4.79
C LYS A 221 19.15 4.00 -4.04
N TRP A 222 19.32 5.28 -4.36
CA TRP A 222 18.44 6.32 -3.83
C TRP A 222 17.08 6.33 -4.54
N ILE A 223 16.05 6.59 -3.76
CA ILE A 223 14.65 6.55 -4.17
C ILE A 223 13.91 7.79 -3.70
N PHE A 224 12.96 8.24 -4.51
CA PHE A 224 12.04 9.32 -4.15
C PHE A 224 10.58 8.87 -4.23
N VAL A 225 9.74 9.53 -3.45
CA VAL A 225 8.27 9.49 -3.54
C VAL A 225 7.73 10.91 -3.45
N LEU A 226 6.86 11.28 -4.40
CA LEU A 226 6.04 12.48 -4.34
C LEU A 226 4.64 12.10 -3.85
N SER A 227 4.23 12.63 -2.69
CA SER A 227 2.91 12.38 -2.09
C SER A 227 1.78 13.07 -2.84
N THR A 228 0.54 12.65 -2.62
CA THR A 228 -0.66 13.34 -3.12
C THR A 228 -0.86 14.75 -2.54
N SER A 229 -0.11 15.11 -1.50
CA SER A 229 -0.02 16.47 -0.96
C SER A 229 1.21 17.23 -1.48
N LYS A 230 1.81 16.78 -2.59
CA LYS A 230 2.99 17.35 -3.25
C LYS A 230 4.25 17.44 -2.37
N THR A 231 4.30 16.66 -1.29
CA THR A 231 5.50 16.51 -0.45
C THR A 231 6.47 15.53 -1.08
N LEU A 232 7.71 15.96 -1.33
CA LEU A 232 8.78 15.10 -1.83
C LEU A 232 9.52 14.45 -0.66
N TYR A 233 9.65 13.13 -0.70
CA TYR A 233 10.47 12.35 0.22
C TYR A 233 11.62 11.68 -0.53
N VAL A 234 12.83 11.73 0.00
CA VAL A 234 14.04 11.10 -0.59
C VAL A 234 14.82 10.32 0.46
N GLY A 235 15.25 9.10 0.12
CA GLY A 235 16.11 8.31 0.98
C GLY A 235 16.77 7.14 0.25
N MET A 236 17.76 6.53 0.91
CA MET A 236 18.45 5.34 0.41
C MET A 236 17.55 4.09 0.52
N LYS A 237 17.43 3.31 -0.55
CA LYS A 237 16.71 2.03 -0.55
C LYS A 237 17.51 0.95 0.17
N ASN A 238 16.88 0.22 1.08
CA ASN A 238 17.43 -1.01 1.66
C ASN A 238 16.57 -2.22 1.24
N ILE A 239 17.17 -3.22 0.60
CA ILE A 239 16.42 -4.31 -0.04
C ILE A 239 15.76 -5.20 1.02
N GLY A 240 14.44 -5.35 0.94
CA GLY A 240 13.66 -6.15 1.87
C GLY A 240 13.30 -5.46 3.18
N THR A 241 13.75 -4.22 3.42
CA THR A 241 13.45 -3.46 4.65
C THR A 241 13.01 -2.01 4.45
N PHE A 242 13.45 -1.33 3.37
CA PHE A 242 13.06 0.06 3.09
C PHE A 242 12.95 0.35 1.59
N GLN A 243 11.77 0.77 1.14
CA GLN A 243 11.51 1.06 -0.28
C GLN A 243 10.41 2.12 -0.48
N HIS A 244 9.96 2.36 -1.71
CA HIS A 244 8.96 3.41 -2.01
C HIS A 244 7.70 3.35 -1.13
N SER A 245 7.18 2.16 -0.83
CA SER A 245 6.02 1.97 0.05
C SER A 245 6.26 2.45 1.49
N SER A 246 7.51 2.50 1.96
CA SER A 246 7.90 2.94 3.30
C SER A 246 7.44 4.35 3.62
N PHE A 247 7.63 5.31 2.71
CA PHE A 247 7.37 6.74 2.98
C PHE A 247 5.90 7.03 3.29
N LEU A 248 4.97 6.37 2.60
CA LEU A 248 3.53 6.62 2.73
C LEU A 248 2.75 5.44 3.35
N ALA A 249 3.45 4.50 3.98
CA ALA A 249 2.86 3.28 4.57
C ALA A 249 1.96 2.50 3.58
N GLY A 250 2.43 2.36 2.34
CA GLY A 250 1.70 1.74 1.22
C GLY A 250 0.63 2.61 0.55
N GLY A 251 0.43 3.86 1.01
CA GLY A 251 -0.50 4.81 0.40
C GLY A 251 -0.12 5.29 -1.00
N ALA A 252 -1.07 5.94 -1.68
CA ALA A 252 -0.95 6.39 -3.05
C ALA A 252 0.07 7.53 -3.23
N THR A 253 0.74 7.55 -4.40
CA THR A 253 1.79 8.50 -4.78
C THR A 253 1.44 9.20 -6.09
N LEU A 254 1.89 10.44 -6.30
CA LEU A 254 1.82 11.08 -7.63
C LEU A 254 2.92 10.55 -8.54
N SER A 255 4.11 10.36 -7.97
CA SER A 255 5.28 9.83 -8.66
C SER A 255 6.20 9.12 -7.68
N ALA A 256 6.95 8.14 -8.16
CA ALA A 256 7.93 7.40 -7.40
C ALA A 256 9.01 6.88 -8.35
N GLY A 257 10.28 6.93 -7.94
CA GLY A 257 11.38 6.57 -8.84
C GLY A 257 12.73 6.49 -8.16
N ARG A 258 13.79 6.48 -8.97
CA ARG A 258 15.17 6.70 -8.52
C ARG A 258 15.60 8.08 -9.00
N LEU A 259 16.53 8.68 -8.28
CA LEU A 259 17.19 9.93 -8.62
C LEU A 259 18.67 9.82 -8.28
N ILE A 260 19.47 10.70 -8.89
CA ILE A 260 20.86 10.98 -8.51
C ILE A 260 20.91 12.48 -8.29
N VAL A 261 21.43 12.89 -7.15
CA VAL A 261 21.64 14.29 -6.77
C VAL A 261 23.07 14.39 -6.24
N GLU A 262 23.84 15.35 -6.76
CA GLU A 262 25.21 15.64 -6.33
C GLU A 262 25.25 17.13 -6.01
N ASP A 263 25.73 17.49 -4.82
CA ASP A 263 25.69 18.85 -4.27
C ASP A 263 24.33 19.56 -4.45
N GLY A 264 23.24 18.84 -4.14
CA GLY A 264 21.87 19.34 -4.27
C GLY A 264 21.34 19.45 -5.71
N ILE A 265 22.16 19.22 -6.74
CA ILE A 265 21.75 19.32 -8.14
C ILE A 265 21.35 17.95 -8.71
N LEU A 266 20.12 17.86 -9.22
CA LEU A 266 19.59 16.66 -9.87
C LEU A 266 20.39 16.33 -11.14
N LYS A 267 20.90 15.09 -11.23
CA LYS A 267 21.66 14.59 -12.38
C LYS A 267 20.81 13.62 -13.21
N VAL A 268 20.92 13.77 -14.54
CA VAL A 268 20.28 12.86 -15.49
C VAL A 268 21.19 11.66 -15.73
N ARG A 269 20.71 10.46 -15.38
CA ARG A 269 21.39 9.22 -15.76
C ARG A 269 21.15 8.91 -17.23
N VAL A 270 22.03 9.39 -18.10
CA VAL A 270 22.10 8.94 -19.50
C VAL A 270 22.40 7.44 -19.50
N ARG A 271 21.46 6.64 -20.00
CA ARG A 271 21.74 5.24 -20.33
C ARG A 271 22.44 5.22 -21.68
N ARG A 272 23.70 4.80 -21.67
CA ARG A 272 24.33 4.19 -22.86
C ARG A 272 23.79 2.76 -23.00
#